data_AF-A0A6V7KFY6-F1
#
_entry.id   AF-A0A6V7KFY6-F1
#
_cell.length_a   1.000
_cell.length_b   1.000
_cell.length_c   1.000
_cell.angle_alpha   90.00
_cell.angle_beta   90.00
_cell.angle_gamma   90.00
#
_symmetry.space_group_name_H-M   'P 1'
#
loop_
_entity.id
_entity.type
_entity.pdbx_description
1 polymer ?
#
loop_
_entity_poly.entity_id
_entity_poly.type
_entity_poly.pdbx_seq_one_letter_code
_entity_poly.pdbx_strand_id
1 'polypeptide(L)'
;IPTPTSTARTMSKGGKPTLRPPRENCTAPAIEQFPKPLMGKWGRRHGGLIIHILVAVYTFLGLAIVCDDYFVSSLDRICEELRLSPDVAGATFMAAGSSAPELATVIVGVFFAQDDIG
;
A
#
# COMPACT_ATOMS: atom_id res chain seq x y z
N ILE A 1 35.76 -4.85 -30.91
CA ILE A 1 34.94 -5.16 -32.11
C ILE A 1 35.69 -6.29 -32.83
N PRO A 2 35.09 -7.48 -33.08
CA PRO A 2 33.75 -7.67 -33.64
C PRO A 2 32.84 -8.69 -32.93
N THR A 3 31.55 -8.54 -33.21
CA THR A 3 30.43 -9.50 -33.02
C THR A 3 30.52 -10.70 -33.97
N PRO A 4 29.88 -11.83 -33.64
CA PRO A 4 29.03 -12.53 -34.61
C PRO A 4 27.65 -12.88 -34.00
N THR A 5 26.56 -12.50 -34.65
CA THR A 5 25.84 -13.24 -35.71
C THR A 5 24.93 -14.35 -35.17
N SER A 6 23.65 -13.96 -35.01
CA SER A 6 22.40 -14.73 -35.16
C SER A 6 22.49 -16.23 -35.46
N THR A 7 21.87 -17.07 -34.63
CA THR A 7 21.25 -18.33 -35.11
C THR A 7 20.01 -18.68 -34.28
N ALA A 8 18.95 -19.01 -35.00
CA ALA A 8 17.57 -19.15 -34.55
C ALA A 8 17.31 -20.32 -33.58
N ARG A 9 16.35 -20.12 -32.66
CA ARG A 9 15.50 -21.22 -32.21
C ARG A 9 14.06 -20.79 -31.94
N THR A 10 13.18 -21.40 -32.72
CA THR A 10 11.78 -21.77 -32.43
C THR A 10 10.73 -20.67 -32.27
N MET A 11 9.89 -20.57 -33.32
CA MET A 11 8.51 -20.09 -33.23
C MET A 11 7.78 -20.78 -32.06
N SER A 12 7.25 -19.97 -31.13
CA SER A 12 6.17 -20.39 -30.24
C SER A 12 4.93 -19.56 -30.55
N LYS A 13 3.90 -20.26 -31.01
CA LYS A 13 2.55 -19.74 -31.27
C LYS A 13 1.95 -19.17 -29.99
N GLY A 14 1.39 -17.97 -30.05
CA GLY A 14 0.34 -17.51 -29.13
C GLY A 14 0.80 -16.77 -27.88
N GLY A 15 1.34 -15.55 -28.02
CA GLY A 15 1.70 -14.68 -26.89
C GLY A 15 1.10 -13.28 -27.04
N LYS A 16 0.46 -12.78 -25.98
CA LYS A 16 -0.17 -11.45 -25.89
C LYS A 16 0.81 -10.33 -26.28
N PRO A 17 0.39 -9.27 -26.98
CA PRO A 17 1.28 -8.26 -27.60
C PRO A 17 2.04 -7.33 -26.63
N THR A 18 2.10 -7.63 -25.34
CA THR A 18 2.73 -6.76 -24.32
C THR A 18 4.09 -7.25 -23.82
N LEU A 19 4.63 -8.37 -24.32
CA LEU A 19 5.88 -8.91 -23.80
C LEU A 19 7.09 -8.40 -24.59
N ARG A 20 7.80 -7.41 -24.02
CA ARG A 20 9.15 -7.05 -24.47
C ARG A 20 10.07 -8.28 -24.29
N PRO A 21 11.07 -8.50 -25.17
CA PRO A 21 11.99 -9.62 -25.02
C PRO A 21 12.70 -9.54 -23.65
N PRO A 22 12.94 -10.68 -22.97
CA PRO A 22 13.64 -10.68 -21.69
C PRO A 22 15.04 -10.10 -21.88
N ARG A 23 15.42 -9.13 -21.04
CA ARG A 23 16.79 -8.63 -21.00
C ARG A 23 17.59 -9.54 -20.08
N GLU A 24 18.65 -10.16 -20.60
CA GLU A 24 19.51 -11.13 -19.89
C GLU A 24 20.28 -10.53 -18.68
N ASN A 25 20.23 -9.20 -18.47
CA ASN A 25 20.97 -8.50 -17.40
C ASN A 25 20.12 -7.46 -16.65
N CYS A 26 18.81 -7.70 -16.46
CA CYS A 26 17.98 -6.78 -15.68
C CYS A 26 17.55 -7.41 -14.34
N THR A 27 17.62 -6.61 -13.27
CA THR A 27 16.91 -6.89 -12.01
C THR A 27 15.44 -7.13 -12.31
N ALA A 28 14.85 -8.13 -11.65
CA ALA A 28 13.45 -8.48 -11.83
C ALA A 28 12.53 -7.24 -11.68
N PRO A 29 11.47 -7.12 -12.50
CA PRO A 29 10.58 -5.97 -12.43
C PRO A 29 9.87 -5.94 -11.06
N ALA A 30 9.92 -4.78 -10.40
CA ALA A 30 9.36 -4.57 -9.05
C ALA A 30 7.89 -4.96 -8.88
N ILE A 31 7.14 -5.09 -9.99
CA ILE A 31 5.75 -5.55 -10.00
C ILE A 31 5.56 -7.02 -9.61
N GLU A 32 6.61 -7.85 -9.67
CA GLU A 32 6.57 -9.25 -9.20
C GLU A 32 6.90 -9.39 -7.71
N GLN A 33 7.45 -8.34 -7.07
CA GLN A 33 7.73 -8.30 -5.63
C GLN A 33 6.53 -7.87 -4.78
N PHE A 34 5.44 -7.42 -5.40
CA PHE A 34 4.25 -7.01 -4.64
C PHE A 34 3.26 -8.17 -4.47
N PRO A 35 2.68 -8.35 -3.28
CA PRO A 35 1.68 -9.39 -3.04
C PRO A 35 0.51 -9.26 -4.01
N LYS A 36 0.00 -10.42 -4.47
CA LYS A 36 -1.11 -10.48 -5.43
C LYS A 36 -2.30 -9.69 -4.88
N PRO A 37 -2.90 -8.77 -5.66
CA PRO A 37 -4.00 -7.95 -5.18
C PRO A 37 -5.16 -8.82 -4.69
N LEU A 38 -5.63 -8.54 -3.47
CA LEU A 38 -6.71 -9.26 -2.79
C LEU A 38 -7.99 -9.38 -3.65
N MET A 39 -8.23 -8.41 -4.54
CA MET A 39 -9.28 -8.48 -5.56
C MET A 39 -8.76 -9.00 -6.91
N GLY A 40 -9.10 -10.26 -7.20
CA GLY A 40 -8.87 -10.88 -8.51
C GLY A 40 -9.57 -10.14 -9.67
N LYS A 41 -9.15 -10.47 -10.90
CA LYS A 41 -9.72 -9.91 -12.16
C LYS A 41 -11.24 -10.10 -12.27
N TRP A 42 -11.79 -11.13 -11.61
CA TRP A 42 -13.22 -11.41 -11.57
C TRP A 42 -14.00 -10.42 -10.70
N GLY A 43 -13.49 -10.06 -9.52
CA GLY A 43 -14.14 -9.11 -8.60
C GLY A 43 -14.23 -7.69 -9.18
N ARG A 44 -13.20 -7.24 -9.93
CA ARG A 44 -13.23 -5.94 -10.62
C ARG A 44 -14.31 -5.83 -11.70
N ARG A 45 -14.65 -6.95 -12.36
CA ARG A 45 -15.64 -6.99 -13.47
C ARG A 45 -17.08 -7.00 -12.97
N HIS A 46 -17.33 -7.45 -11.73
CA HIS A 46 -18.66 -7.54 -11.13
C HIS A 46 -18.94 -6.39 -10.15
N GLY A 47 -18.24 -5.25 -10.28
CA GLY A 47 -18.48 -4.07 -9.46
C GLY A 47 -17.78 -4.09 -8.09
N GLY A 48 -16.80 -4.96 -7.87
CA GLY A 48 -16.02 -5.01 -6.62
C GLY A 48 -15.35 -3.69 -6.27
N LEU A 49 -15.04 -2.84 -7.25
CA LEU A 49 -14.53 -1.48 -7.01
C LEU A 49 -15.51 -0.63 -6.18
N ILE A 50 -16.81 -0.73 -6.45
CA ILE A 50 -17.85 0.05 -5.75
C ILE A 50 -17.91 -0.39 -4.29
N ILE A 51 -17.92 -1.69 -4.03
CA ILE A 51 -17.90 -2.25 -2.67
C ILE A 51 -16.62 -1.80 -1.95
N HIS A 52 -15.47 -1.82 -2.63
CA HIS A 52 -14.21 -1.38 -2.04
C HIS A 52 -14.22 0.10 -1.66
N ILE A 53 -14.78 0.97 -2.50
CA ILE A 53 -14.96 2.39 -2.21
C ILE A 53 -15.90 2.58 -1.02
N LEU A 54 -17.03 1.86 -0.98
CA LEU A 54 -17.98 1.93 0.14
C LEU A 54 -17.34 1.51 1.46
N VAL A 55 -16.58 0.41 1.47
CA VAL A 55 -15.83 -0.04 2.65
C VAL A 55 -14.78 0.98 3.07
N ALA A 56 -14.04 1.56 2.12
CA ALA A 56 -13.05 2.59 2.42
C ALA A 56 -13.69 3.83 3.06
N VAL A 57 -14.81 4.31 2.52
CA VAL A 57 -15.57 5.45 3.08
C VAL A 57 -16.14 5.10 4.46
N TYR A 58 -16.69 3.90 4.64
CA TYR A 58 -17.20 3.46 5.93
C TYR A 58 -16.11 3.44 7.00
N THR A 59 -14.94 2.88 6.68
CA THR A 59 -13.79 2.84 7.60
C THR A 59 -13.25 4.25 7.88
N PHE A 60 -13.22 5.14 6.88
CA PHE A 60 -12.80 6.54 7.06
C PHE A 60 -13.74 7.30 7.99
N LEU A 61 -15.06 7.16 7.80
CA LEU A 61 -16.06 7.78 8.68
C LEU A 61 -16.00 7.20 10.09
N GLY A 62 -15.80 5.89 10.23
CA GLY A 62 -15.61 5.24 11.53
C GLY A 62 -14.37 5.78 12.27
N LEU A 63 -13.25 5.93 11.56
CA LEU A 63 -12.03 6.52 12.12
C LEU A 63 -12.25 7.99 12.52
N ALA A 64 -12.94 8.78 11.70
CA ALA A 64 -13.25 10.18 12.03
C ALA A 64 -14.04 10.29 13.34
N ILE A 65 -15.09 9.48 13.51
CA ILE A 65 -15.89 9.46 14.75
C ILE A 65 -15.04 9.06 15.96
N VAL A 66 -14.18 8.05 15.81
CA VAL A 66 -13.29 7.61 16.90
C VAL A 66 -12.23 8.66 17.25
N CYS A 67 -11.70 9.36 16.25
CA CYS A 67 -10.75 10.45 16.40
C CYS A 67 -11.36 11.68 17.08
N ASP A 68 -12.66 11.90 16.96
CA ASP A 68 -13.33 13.04 17.62
C ASP A 68 -13.78 12.66 19.04
N ASP A 69 -14.51 11.54 19.22
CA ASP A 69 -15.15 11.22 20.51
C ASP A 69 -14.19 10.57 21.52
N TYR A 70 -13.40 9.59 21.07
CA TYR A 70 -12.59 8.74 21.98
C TYR A 70 -11.16 9.25 22.11
N PHE A 71 -10.58 9.75 21.02
CA PHE A 71 -9.20 10.21 21.02
C PHE A 71 -9.04 11.51 21.83
N VAL A 72 -9.94 12.49 21.67
CA VAL A 72 -9.91 13.74 22.44
C VAL A 72 -10.07 13.49 23.95
N SER A 73 -11.07 12.69 24.33
CA SER A 73 -11.29 12.30 25.74
C SER A 73 -10.07 11.58 26.35
N SER A 74 -9.35 10.80 25.55
CA SER A 74 -8.12 10.12 25.99
C SER A 74 -6.95 11.11 26.12
N LEU A 75 -6.85 12.09 25.21
CA LEU A 75 -5.84 13.14 25.26
C LEU A 75 -5.99 14.02 26.49
N ASP A 76 -7.22 14.37 26.88
CA ASP A 76 -7.46 15.15 28.09
C ASP A 76 -6.86 14.49 29.34
N ARG A 77 -7.05 13.17 29.50
CA ARG A 77 -6.47 12.40 30.62
C ARG A 77 -4.96 12.30 30.56
N ILE A 78 -4.40 12.13 29.37
CA ILE A 78 -2.94 12.11 29.17
C ILE A 78 -2.33 13.49 29.50
N CYS A 79 -3.02 14.57 29.12
CA CYS A 79 -2.62 15.94 29.40
C CYS A 79 -2.69 16.30 30.89
N GLU A 80 -3.70 15.81 31.62
CA GLU A 80 -3.79 15.92 33.07
C GLU A 80 -2.56 15.28 33.76
N GLU A 81 -2.17 14.09 33.33
CA GLU A 81 -1.01 13.36 33.88
C GLU A 81 0.34 14.00 33.49
N LEU A 82 0.46 14.49 32.25
CA LEU A 82 1.69 15.12 31.73
C LEU A 82 1.84 16.61 32.09
N ARG A 83 0.84 17.21 32.74
CA ARG A 83 0.77 18.65 33.06
C ARG A 83 0.93 19.55 31.83
N LEU A 84 0.41 19.11 30.68
CA LEU A 84 0.43 19.85 29.40
C LEU A 84 -0.99 20.26 28.99
N SER A 85 -1.12 21.33 28.21
CA SER A 85 -2.42 21.77 27.71
C SER A 85 -2.96 20.82 26.64
N PRO A 86 -4.24 20.38 26.71
CA PRO A 86 -4.89 19.55 25.70
C PRO A 86 -4.76 20.08 24.27
N ASP A 87 -4.78 21.41 24.10
CA ASP A 87 -4.70 22.05 22.78
C ASP A 87 -3.36 21.79 22.08
N VAL A 88 -2.25 21.72 22.83
CA VAL A 88 -0.91 21.52 22.27
C VAL A 88 -0.67 20.06 21.92
N ALA A 89 -1.15 19.14 22.77
CA ALA A 89 -1.11 17.71 22.50
C ALA A 89 -2.01 17.39 21.30
N GLY A 90 -3.26 17.87 21.32
CA GLY A 90 -4.22 17.73 20.23
C GLY A 90 -3.68 18.26 18.90
N ALA A 91 -3.08 19.45 18.88
CA ALA A 91 -2.47 19.99 17.66
C ALA A 91 -1.37 19.07 17.09
N THR A 92 -0.50 18.55 17.95
CA THR A 92 0.59 17.66 17.54
C THR A 92 0.06 16.32 17.04
N PHE A 93 -0.92 15.75 17.74
CA PHE A 93 -1.48 14.45 17.38
C PHE A 93 -2.39 14.51 16.15
N MET A 94 -3.10 15.62 15.93
CA MET A 94 -3.87 15.83 14.71
C MET A 94 -2.93 16.03 13.51
N ALA A 95 -1.80 16.74 13.72
CA ALA A 95 -0.72 16.81 12.73
C ALA A 95 -0.08 15.45 12.46
N ALA A 96 0.21 14.67 13.50
CA ALA A 96 0.74 13.30 13.37
C ALA A 96 -0.30 12.34 12.76
N GLY A 97 -1.59 12.55 13.04
CA GLY A 97 -2.73 11.80 12.52
C GLY A 97 -2.85 11.95 11.01
N SER A 98 -2.53 13.13 10.45
CA SER A 98 -2.42 13.32 9.01
C SER A 98 -1.34 12.45 8.36
N SER A 99 -0.28 12.11 9.10
CA SER A 99 0.80 11.22 8.65
C SER A 99 0.63 9.77 9.06
N ALA A 100 -0.39 9.43 9.86
CA ALA A 100 -0.68 8.06 10.22
C ALA A 100 -0.98 7.15 9.00
N PRO A 101 -1.70 7.60 7.95
CA PRO A 101 -1.86 6.81 6.73
C PRO A 101 -0.53 6.55 6.00
N GLU A 102 0.37 7.54 6.01
CA GLU A 102 1.70 7.43 5.41
C GLU A 102 2.55 6.43 6.21
N LEU A 103 2.54 6.54 7.54
CA LEU A 103 3.21 5.60 8.44
C LEU A 103 2.66 4.18 8.29
N ALA A 104 1.34 4.01 8.20
CA ALA A 104 0.71 2.71 8.03
C ALA A 104 1.12 2.05 6.70
N THR A 105 1.15 2.81 5.60
CA THR A 105 1.60 2.26 4.31
C THR A 105 3.09 1.93 4.29
N VAL A 106 3.92 2.72 4.96
CA VAL A 106 5.36 2.42 5.13
C VAL A 106 5.57 1.17 5.97
N ILE A 107 4.87 1.02 7.10
CA ILE A 107 4.94 -0.18 7.96
C ILE A 107 4.49 -1.41 7.18
N VAL A 108 3.33 -1.35 6.51
CA VAL A 108 2.85 -2.46 5.68
C VAL A 108 3.84 -2.77 4.56
N GLY A 109 4.41 -1.75 3.91
CA GLY A 109 5.43 -1.93 2.88
C GLY A 109 6.70 -2.61 3.40
N VAL A 110 7.19 -2.22 4.57
CA VAL A 110 8.39 -2.80 5.18
C VAL A 110 8.15 -4.24 5.63
N PHE A 111 7.02 -4.53 6.28
CA PHE A 111 6.75 -5.87 6.81
C PHE A 111 6.20 -6.85 5.77
N PHE A 112 5.36 -6.42 4.82
CA PHE A 112 4.80 -7.31 3.79
C PHE A 112 5.68 -7.45 2.54
N ALA A 113 6.63 -6.54 2.29
CA ALA A 113 7.62 -6.74 1.21
C ALA A 113 8.81 -7.59 1.67
N GLN A 114 8.88 -7.97 2.95
CA GLN A 114 9.97 -8.74 3.54
C GLN A 114 9.52 -10.16 3.91
N ASP A 115 8.99 -10.89 2.93
CA ASP A 115 8.94 -12.36 2.93
C ASP A 115 10.15 -12.94 2.14
N ASP A 116 11.33 -12.31 2.26
CA ASP A 116 12.59 -12.78 1.65
C ASP A 116 13.74 -12.83 2.69
N ILE A 117 13.41 -13.19 3.93
CA ILE A 117 14.34 -13.74 4.92
C ILE A 117 13.77 -15.09 5.34
N GLY A 118 14.20 -16.15 4.63
CA GLY A 118 13.81 -17.53 4.85
C GLY A 118 14.12 -18.39 3.64
#